data_AF-A0A1V5N7X4-F1
#
_entry.id   AF-A0A1V5N7X4-F1
#
_cell.length_a   1.000
_cell.length_b   1.000
_cell.length_c   1.000
_cell.angle_alpha   90.00
_cell.angle_beta   90.00
_cell.angle_gamma   90.00
#
_symmetry.space_group_name_H-M   'P 1'
#
loop_
_entity.id
_entity.type
_entity.pdbx_description
1 polymer ?
#
loop_
_entity_poly.entity_id
_entity_poly.type
_entity_poly.pdbx_seq_one_letter_code
_entity_poly.pdbx_strand_id
1 'polypeptide(L)'
;MMDIGLTKLDFSQPHPYSYVVAWDGYNVTNMLNRIKGELYWLNRNAPIAWIQGETGFRSSDTYTPLNAYVDGNNDEQADYAEAVLAASRNAGAIGFVWWDYQDVTWPPPVDGYGLLKNGVVSGNNRDKPAVEIFQDYLDAYGQPPAPNPALCVKPDNYYDPYLNGAQNIYHTNAVTGTVLDADDNPIEDAVIQAVNWLYLDIHNPNNPNDDEYVHSWIYTYSDENGNFEVIPYNPTLGGTNKIVFIRGSAVGAEIFNKGQSWSLPYGWTDVQMSPANVGTINLEKIGFQKTSFVSDITINNVITDPVKGGKTLEVSDVTVNGTADFTAREEINISSEFHASSGSEVHIYPSTTFSDCNDYNDFELRHYNNILTANDTTDYFLTHDIELQFKKEALWDVSIAPNPNKGLFTVQFNTEMNDNPIQLKVRNLMGESFKEINTRGNNIIIDCSNFSKGLYLLEITTDKERITKKLILN
;
A
#
# COMPACT_ATOMS: atom_id res chain seq x y z
N MET A 1 8.04 -4.27 0.09
CA MET A 1 7.52 -3.01 0.66
C MET A 1 7.24 -2.10 -0.53
N MET A 2 6.03 -1.55 -0.62
CA MET A 2 5.72 -0.49 -1.57
C MET A 2 5.96 0.84 -0.85
N ASP A 3 6.71 1.74 -1.45
CA ASP A 3 6.99 3.05 -0.86
C ASP A 3 5.85 4.02 -1.17
N ILE A 4 5.10 4.38 -0.13
CA ILE A 4 3.97 5.31 -0.20
C ILE A 4 4.41 6.77 -0.36
N GLY A 5 5.70 7.08 -0.20
CA GLY A 5 6.25 8.40 -0.54
C GLY A 5 6.45 8.58 -2.04
N LEU A 6 6.81 7.51 -2.75
CA LEU A 6 7.25 7.58 -4.16
C LEU A 6 6.12 7.47 -5.17
N THR A 7 4.99 6.90 -4.78
CA THR A 7 3.88 6.64 -5.70
C THR A 7 2.87 7.77 -5.62
N LYS A 8 2.39 8.26 -6.77
CA LYS A 8 1.28 9.20 -6.85
C LYS A 8 -0.02 8.48 -6.46
N LEU A 9 -0.34 8.50 -5.17
CA LEU A 9 -1.52 7.91 -4.57
C LEU A 9 -2.36 8.99 -3.88
N ASP A 10 -3.67 8.84 -3.93
CA ASP A 10 -4.59 9.72 -3.18
C ASP A 10 -4.58 9.40 -1.68
N PHE A 11 -4.42 8.12 -1.34
CA PHE A 11 -4.28 7.62 0.03
C PHE A 11 -3.56 6.26 0.06
N SER A 12 -3.07 5.86 1.23
CA SER A 12 -2.61 4.49 1.47
C SER A 12 -3.61 3.69 2.30
N GLN A 13 -3.58 2.37 2.14
CA GLN A 13 -4.48 1.46 2.85
C GLN A 13 -3.66 0.34 3.53
N PRO A 14 -2.95 0.63 4.64
CA PRO A 14 -2.24 -0.39 5.41
C PRO A 14 -3.21 -1.37 6.09
N HIS A 15 -2.82 -2.64 6.18
CA HIS A 15 -3.60 -3.71 6.81
C HIS A 15 -2.87 -4.23 8.07
N PRO A 16 -2.81 -3.46 9.16
CA PRO A 16 -2.14 -3.88 10.37
C PRO A 16 -2.94 -4.99 11.06
N TYR A 17 -2.35 -6.17 11.13
CA TYR A 17 -2.85 -7.28 11.93
C TYR A 17 -1.83 -7.62 13.00
N SER A 18 -2.35 -7.99 14.16
CA SER A 18 -1.54 -8.68 15.15
C SER A 18 -2.34 -9.83 15.71
N TYR A 19 -1.62 -10.82 16.22
CA TYR A 19 -2.18 -11.99 16.85
C TYR A 19 -1.46 -12.21 18.18
N VAL A 20 -2.14 -12.91 19.07
CA VAL A 20 -1.52 -13.42 20.29
C VAL A 20 -0.50 -14.48 19.91
N VAL A 21 0.71 -14.40 20.47
CA VAL A 21 1.80 -15.33 20.16
C VAL A 21 2.16 -16.14 21.38
N ALA A 22 2.46 -17.43 21.20
CA ALA A 22 2.73 -18.34 22.31
C ALA A 22 3.86 -17.85 23.23
N TRP A 23 4.87 -17.17 22.66
CA TRP A 23 6.05 -16.72 23.40
C TRP A 23 5.88 -15.41 24.18
N ASP A 24 4.83 -14.63 23.92
CA ASP A 24 4.45 -13.52 24.79
C ASP A 24 3.38 -13.92 25.83
N GLY A 25 3.09 -15.23 25.91
CA GLY A 25 2.09 -15.80 26.81
C GLY A 25 0.66 -15.64 26.33
N TYR A 26 0.45 -15.42 25.02
CA TYR A 26 -0.84 -15.07 24.43
C TYR A 26 -1.42 -13.78 25.01
N ASN A 27 -0.57 -12.76 25.19
CA ASN A 27 -0.95 -11.53 25.87
C ASN A 27 -1.59 -10.51 24.91
N VAL A 28 -2.90 -10.28 25.08
CA VAL A 28 -3.69 -9.34 24.26
C VAL A 28 -3.17 -7.90 24.34
N THR A 29 -2.65 -7.46 25.50
CA THR A 29 -2.05 -6.11 25.63
C THR A 29 -0.81 -5.96 24.76
N ASN A 30 0.06 -6.97 24.71
CA ASN A 30 1.25 -6.95 23.87
C ASN A 30 0.88 -6.92 22.38
N MET A 31 -0.13 -7.71 22.00
CA MET A 31 -0.71 -7.68 20.66
C MET A 31 -1.27 -6.29 20.30
N LEU A 32 -2.04 -5.66 21.19
CA LEU A 32 -2.54 -4.30 20.99
C LEU A 32 -1.40 -3.27 20.87
N ASN A 33 -0.33 -3.43 21.66
CA ASN A 33 0.82 -2.53 21.60
C ASN A 33 1.58 -2.66 20.27
N ARG A 34 1.67 -3.85 19.67
CA ARG A 34 2.25 -4.02 18.32
C ARG A 34 1.50 -3.19 17.27
N ILE A 35 0.17 -3.24 17.30
CA ILE A 35 -0.67 -2.47 16.37
C ILE A 35 -0.57 -0.98 16.67
N LYS A 36 -0.65 -0.57 17.95
CA LYS A 36 -0.44 0.84 18.32
C LYS A 36 0.94 1.35 17.89
N GLY A 37 1.96 0.49 17.88
CA GLY A 37 3.28 0.82 17.34
C GLY A 37 3.24 1.09 15.84
N GLU A 38 2.58 0.23 15.07
CA GLU A 38 2.39 0.45 13.62
C GLU A 38 1.58 1.73 13.33
N LEU A 39 0.52 1.99 14.10
CA LEU A 39 -0.30 3.21 13.95
C LEU A 39 0.47 4.46 14.36
N TYR A 40 1.29 4.38 15.43
CA TYR A 40 2.19 5.46 15.82
C TYR A 40 3.22 5.75 14.72
N TRP A 41 3.77 4.70 14.11
CA TRP A 41 4.68 4.83 12.98
C TRP A 41 3.99 5.50 11.79
N LEU A 42 2.76 5.07 11.43
CA LEU A 42 1.97 5.67 10.34
C LEU A 42 1.66 7.14 10.60
N ASN A 43 1.28 7.51 11.84
CA ASN A 43 1.00 8.89 12.21
C ASN A 43 2.20 9.82 11.93
N ARG A 44 3.41 9.34 12.16
CA ARG A 44 4.64 10.14 12.01
C ARG A 44 5.22 10.11 10.61
N ASN A 45 5.10 8.97 9.93
CA ASN A 45 5.88 8.69 8.74
C ASN A 45 5.04 8.66 7.46
N ALA A 46 3.73 8.44 7.53
CA ALA A 46 2.89 8.42 6.33
C ALA A 46 2.85 9.81 5.68
N PRO A 47 3.34 9.97 4.43
CA PRO A 47 3.42 11.27 3.75
C PRO A 47 2.10 11.65 3.06
N ILE A 48 1.11 10.75 3.10
CA ILE A 48 -0.20 10.87 2.48
C ILE A 48 -1.27 10.42 3.47
N ALA A 49 -2.52 10.83 3.22
CA ALA A 49 -3.65 10.34 3.99
C ALA A 49 -3.73 8.81 3.94
N TRP A 50 -4.21 8.18 5.01
CA TRP A 50 -4.30 6.73 5.07
C TRP A 50 -5.58 6.25 5.76
N ILE A 51 -6.07 5.11 5.27
CA ILE A 51 -7.22 4.39 5.80
C ILE A 51 -6.69 3.10 6.40
N GLN A 52 -7.09 2.76 7.62
CA GLN A 52 -6.84 1.41 8.11
C GLN A 52 -7.70 0.44 7.30
N GLY A 53 -7.05 -0.27 6.40
CA GLY A 53 -7.71 -1.00 5.32
C GLY A 53 -8.30 -2.32 5.71
N GLU A 54 -7.63 -2.98 6.64
CA GLU A 54 -8.11 -4.19 7.30
C GLU A 54 -7.41 -4.31 8.65
N THR A 55 -8.16 -4.81 9.62
CA THR A 55 -7.66 -5.35 10.87
C THR A 55 -8.75 -6.20 11.48
N GLY A 56 -8.42 -7.07 12.42
CA GLY A 56 -9.43 -7.83 13.13
C GLY A 56 -8.84 -8.62 14.28
N PHE A 57 -9.72 -9.30 14.99
CA PHE A 57 -9.38 -10.20 16.08
C PHE A 57 -10.24 -11.45 15.96
N ARG A 58 -9.63 -12.63 15.87
CA ARG A 58 -10.36 -13.89 15.69
C ARG A 58 -10.97 -14.31 17.01
N SER A 59 -12.28 -14.42 17.04
CA SER A 59 -13.04 -14.73 18.25
C SER A 59 -13.93 -15.95 18.09
N SER A 60 -14.22 -16.61 19.21
CA SER A 60 -15.18 -17.72 19.27
C SER A 60 -15.89 -17.80 20.62
N ASP A 61 -17.17 -18.20 20.62
CA ASP A 61 -17.94 -18.47 21.84
C ASP A 61 -17.38 -19.66 22.63
N THR A 62 -16.69 -20.59 21.96
CA THR A 62 -16.11 -21.79 22.59
C THR A 62 -14.59 -21.64 22.78
N TYR A 63 -14.12 -20.39 22.94
CA TYR A 63 -12.71 -20.11 23.15
C TYR A 63 -12.16 -20.92 24.34
N THR A 64 -10.98 -21.50 24.11
CA THR A 64 -10.11 -21.99 25.18
C THR A 64 -8.70 -21.52 24.85
N PRO A 65 -7.84 -21.23 25.86
CA PRO A 65 -6.45 -20.82 25.63
C PRO A 65 -5.57 -21.83 24.86
N LEU A 66 -6.10 -23.03 24.58
CA LEU A 66 -5.42 -24.08 23.81
C LEU A 66 -5.88 -24.15 22.35
N ASN A 67 -6.85 -23.32 21.93
CA ASN A 67 -7.30 -23.28 20.53
C ASN A 67 -6.39 -22.36 19.71
N ALA A 68 -5.45 -22.95 18.96
CA ALA A 68 -4.45 -22.22 18.16
C ALA A 68 -5.04 -21.41 16.98
N TYR A 69 -6.35 -21.46 16.75
CA TYR A 69 -7.01 -20.86 15.59
C TYR A 69 -7.82 -19.59 15.89
N VAL A 70 -7.89 -19.18 17.16
CA VAL A 70 -8.58 -17.97 17.61
C VAL A 70 -7.70 -17.19 18.56
N ASP A 71 -7.82 -15.86 18.53
CA ASP A 71 -7.02 -14.96 19.36
C ASP A 71 -7.64 -14.79 20.76
N GLY A 72 -8.97 -14.94 20.87
CA GLY A 72 -9.69 -14.83 22.13
C GLY A 72 -11.18 -15.15 22.02
N ASN A 73 -11.94 -14.67 23.00
CA ASN A 73 -13.39 -14.74 23.03
C ASN A 73 -14.06 -13.50 22.39
N ASN A 74 -15.39 -13.50 22.33
CA ASN A 74 -16.18 -12.45 21.67
C ASN A 74 -16.19 -11.10 22.42
N ASP A 75 -16.00 -11.09 23.73
CA ASP A 75 -15.87 -9.85 24.51
C ASP A 75 -14.48 -9.23 24.29
N GLU A 76 -13.42 -10.04 24.25
CA GLU A 76 -12.06 -9.59 23.92
C GLU A 76 -11.98 -9.01 22.51
N GLN A 77 -12.79 -9.50 21.56
CA GLN A 77 -12.92 -8.91 20.24
C GLN A 77 -13.52 -7.49 20.29
N ALA A 78 -14.50 -7.26 21.16
CA ALA A 78 -15.10 -5.94 21.35
C ALA A 78 -14.12 -4.97 22.01
N ASP A 79 -13.40 -5.41 23.05
CA ASP A 79 -12.35 -4.62 23.70
C ASP A 79 -11.25 -4.23 22.69
N TYR A 80 -10.85 -5.18 21.85
CA TYR A 80 -9.91 -4.92 20.77
C TYR A 80 -10.46 -3.93 19.75
N ALA A 81 -11.71 -4.09 19.31
CA ALA A 81 -12.37 -3.20 18.36
C ALA A 81 -12.43 -1.77 18.87
N GLU A 82 -12.82 -1.57 20.13
CA GLU A 82 -12.85 -0.24 20.78
C GLU A 82 -11.44 0.37 20.82
N ALA A 83 -10.45 -0.41 21.26
CA ALA A 83 -9.08 0.06 21.42
C ALA A 83 -8.43 0.43 20.07
N VAL A 84 -8.58 -0.41 19.05
CA VAL A 84 -7.97 -0.16 17.74
C VAL A 84 -8.67 0.98 17.02
N LEU A 85 -10.01 1.05 17.06
CA LEU A 85 -10.77 2.13 16.42
C LEU A 85 -10.42 3.51 17.02
N ALA A 86 -10.28 3.58 18.35
CA ALA A 86 -9.79 4.78 19.01
C ALA A 86 -8.33 5.10 18.64
N ALA A 87 -7.45 4.10 18.58
CA ALA A 87 -6.05 4.27 18.21
C ALA A 87 -5.87 4.80 16.78
N SER A 88 -6.56 4.21 15.79
CA SER A 88 -6.49 4.63 14.38
C SER A 88 -6.94 6.08 14.22
N ARG A 89 -8.08 6.44 14.83
CA ARG A 89 -8.58 7.81 14.83
C ARG A 89 -7.57 8.77 15.44
N ASN A 90 -7.03 8.45 16.62
CA ASN A 90 -6.06 9.31 17.30
C ASN A 90 -4.73 9.41 16.54
N ALA A 91 -4.37 8.40 15.76
CA ALA A 91 -3.21 8.39 14.87
C ALA A 91 -3.44 9.15 13.54
N GLY A 92 -4.63 9.70 13.30
CA GLY A 92 -4.93 10.50 12.11
C GLY A 92 -5.38 9.69 10.89
N ALA A 93 -5.84 8.45 11.08
CA ALA A 93 -6.50 7.70 10.01
C ALA A 93 -7.73 8.48 9.50
N ILE A 94 -7.91 8.54 8.19
CA ILE A 94 -9.08 9.15 7.56
C ILE A 94 -10.23 8.13 7.33
N GLY A 95 -10.00 6.87 7.68
CA GLY A 95 -10.99 5.81 7.61
C GLY A 95 -10.53 4.53 8.32
N PHE A 96 -11.47 3.62 8.54
CA PHE A 96 -11.26 2.35 9.21
C PHE A 96 -12.13 1.27 8.60
N VAL A 97 -11.57 0.09 8.41
CA VAL A 97 -12.25 -1.09 7.89
C VAL A 97 -11.91 -2.29 8.77
N TRP A 98 -12.97 -2.98 9.18
CA TRP A 98 -12.87 -4.22 9.95
C TRP A 98 -12.88 -5.43 9.02
N TRP A 99 -11.93 -6.34 9.23
CA TRP A 99 -11.96 -7.69 8.70
C TRP A 99 -12.49 -8.62 9.79
N ASP A 100 -13.63 -9.29 9.62
CA ASP A 100 -14.56 -9.24 8.47
C ASP A 100 -16.00 -9.00 8.90
N TYR A 101 -16.88 -8.75 7.91
CA TYR A 101 -18.28 -8.46 8.19
C TYR A 101 -18.99 -9.66 8.85
N GLN A 102 -18.68 -10.87 8.40
CA GLN A 102 -19.25 -12.11 8.91
C GLN A 102 -18.18 -13.19 8.86
N ASP A 103 -18.13 -14.03 9.91
CA ASP A 103 -17.27 -15.20 9.97
C ASP A 103 -17.40 -16.01 8.67
N VAL A 104 -16.26 -16.30 8.05
CA VAL A 104 -16.20 -17.11 6.84
C VAL A 104 -15.72 -18.52 7.15
N THR A 105 -16.17 -19.49 6.33
CA THR A 105 -15.70 -20.87 6.44
C THR A 105 -14.83 -21.18 5.24
N TRP A 106 -13.53 -21.01 5.42
CA TRP A 106 -12.53 -21.68 4.59
C TRP A 106 -12.47 -23.18 4.99
N PRO A 107 -11.73 -24.05 4.26
CA PRO A 107 -11.48 -25.41 4.75
C PRO A 107 -11.06 -25.34 6.23
N PRO A 108 -11.62 -26.21 7.10
CA PRO A 108 -11.58 -26.01 8.55
C PRO A 108 -10.17 -25.68 9.05
N PRO A 109 -10.06 -24.73 10.00
CA PRO A 109 -11.12 -24.19 10.87
C PRO A 109 -11.92 -22.99 10.31
N VAL A 110 -13.04 -22.66 10.98
CA VAL A 110 -13.84 -21.44 10.72
C VAL A 110 -13.01 -20.21 11.03
N ASP A 111 -13.05 -19.23 10.15
CA ASP A 111 -12.38 -17.95 10.35
C ASP A 111 -13.26 -17.04 11.21
N GLY A 112 -12.79 -16.74 12.42
CA GLY A 112 -13.55 -16.09 13.48
C GLY A 112 -13.46 -14.56 13.51
N TYR A 113 -13.05 -13.93 12.41
CA TYR A 113 -12.86 -12.46 12.33
C TYR A 113 -14.17 -11.66 12.32
N GLY A 114 -15.31 -12.33 12.09
CA GLY A 114 -16.58 -11.69 11.79
C GLY A 114 -17.08 -10.82 12.90
N LEU A 115 -17.73 -9.70 12.57
CA LEU A 115 -18.67 -9.05 13.47
C LEU A 115 -19.95 -9.87 13.63
N LEU A 116 -20.29 -10.65 12.59
CA LEU A 116 -21.43 -11.55 12.58
C LEU A 116 -20.98 -13.01 12.59
N LYS A 117 -21.69 -13.86 13.32
CA LYS A 117 -21.48 -15.31 13.32
C LYS A 117 -21.89 -15.94 11.98
N ASN A 118 -21.20 -17.00 11.55
CA ASN A 118 -21.61 -17.78 10.36
C ASN A 118 -22.81 -18.69 10.66
N GLY A 119 -23.59 -19.01 9.62
CA GLY A 119 -24.72 -19.95 9.67
C GLY A 119 -26.09 -19.29 9.83
N VAL A 120 -27.14 -20.12 9.74
CA VAL A 120 -28.54 -19.69 9.97
C VAL A 120 -28.78 -19.65 11.48
N VAL A 121 -28.39 -18.54 12.10
CA VAL A 121 -28.73 -18.26 13.51
C VAL A 121 -30.10 -17.57 13.51
N SER A 122 -31.13 -18.19 14.09
CA SER A 122 -32.45 -17.57 14.22
C SER A 122 -32.45 -16.55 15.37
N GLY A 123 -32.84 -15.30 15.09
CA GLY A 123 -32.99 -14.22 16.09
C GLY A 123 -31.76 -13.31 16.26
N ASN A 124 -31.81 -12.38 17.23
CA ASN A 124 -30.77 -11.38 17.55
C ASN A 124 -29.41 -11.96 18.03
N ASN A 125 -29.15 -13.25 17.84
CA ASN A 125 -27.99 -13.96 18.39
C ASN A 125 -26.84 -14.12 17.38
N ARG A 126 -26.92 -13.39 16.25
CA ARG A 126 -25.95 -13.42 15.15
C ARG A 126 -24.84 -12.38 15.34
N ASP A 127 -25.16 -11.25 15.96
CA ASP A 127 -24.23 -10.17 16.22
C ASP A 127 -23.26 -10.59 17.33
N LYS A 128 -21.97 -10.36 17.13
CA LYS A 128 -20.99 -10.42 18.21
C LYS A 128 -20.97 -9.08 18.95
N PRO A 129 -20.50 -9.02 20.22
CA PRO A 129 -20.47 -7.80 21.01
C PRO A 129 -19.78 -6.61 20.32
N ALA A 130 -18.76 -6.88 19.49
CA ALA A 130 -18.06 -5.85 18.72
C ALA A 130 -18.99 -5.04 17.78
N VAL A 131 -20.15 -5.57 17.38
CA VAL A 131 -21.14 -4.83 16.58
C VAL A 131 -21.61 -3.55 17.27
N GLU A 132 -21.85 -3.61 18.58
CA GLU A 132 -22.34 -2.47 19.38
C GLU A 132 -21.29 -1.35 19.39
N ILE A 133 -20.00 -1.70 19.49
CA ILE A 133 -18.88 -0.73 19.41
C ILE A 133 -18.94 0.09 18.12
N PHE A 134 -19.17 -0.54 16.97
CA PHE A 134 -19.24 0.16 15.68
C PHE A 134 -20.54 0.94 15.49
N GLN A 135 -21.67 0.42 15.99
CA GLN A 135 -22.97 1.09 15.89
C GLN A 135 -23.02 2.37 16.73
N ASP A 136 -22.39 2.34 17.91
CA ASP A 136 -22.39 3.46 18.86
C ASP A 136 -21.23 4.43 18.66
N TYR A 137 -20.28 4.11 17.77
CA TYR A 137 -19.11 4.95 17.56
C TYR A 137 -19.44 6.32 16.99
N LEU A 138 -20.44 6.39 16.11
CA LEU A 138 -20.81 7.62 15.43
C LEU A 138 -21.85 8.39 16.24
N ASP A 139 -21.73 9.71 16.27
CA ASP A 139 -22.74 10.59 16.85
C ASP A 139 -24.03 10.62 16.00
N ALA A 140 -25.03 11.39 16.45
CA ALA A 140 -26.31 11.51 15.75
C ALA A 140 -26.22 12.10 14.33
N TYR A 141 -25.07 12.66 13.95
CA TYR A 141 -24.79 13.20 12.61
C TYR A 141 -23.86 12.29 11.79
N GLY A 142 -23.56 11.08 12.29
CA GLY A 142 -22.68 10.13 11.65
C GLY A 142 -21.20 10.51 11.76
N GLN A 143 -20.82 11.35 12.72
CA GLN A 143 -19.43 11.75 12.93
C GLN A 143 -18.77 10.90 14.02
N PRO A 144 -17.53 10.44 13.82
CA PRO A 144 -16.78 9.80 14.89
C PRO A 144 -16.46 10.83 15.99
N PRO A 145 -16.06 10.39 17.20
CA PRO A 145 -15.59 11.31 18.21
C PRO A 145 -14.37 12.08 17.68
N ALA A 146 -14.13 13.30 18.17
CA ALA A 146 -12.99 14.09 17.70
C ALA A 146 -11.65 13.35 17.95
N PRO A 147 -10.70 13.39 17.01
CA PRO A 147 -9.38 12.79 17.21
C PRO A 147 -8.65 13.50 18.37
N ASN A 148 -7.92 12.72 19.16
CA ASN A 148 -7.01 13.24 20.18
C ASN A 148 -5.58 12.75 19.91
N PRO A 149 -4.78 13.51 19.14
CA PRO A 149 -3.41 13.13 18.77
C PRO A 149 -2.50 12.88 19.98
N ALA A 150 -2.76 13.51 21.13
CA ALA A 150 -1.97 13.29 22.35
C ALA A 150 -2.08 11.86 22.91
N LEU A 151 -3.08 11.08 22.45
CA LEU A 151 -3.25 9.67 22.81
C LEU A 151 -2.58 8.71 21.81
N CYS A 152 -2.06 9.21 20.68
CA CYS A 152 -1.20 8.45 19.78
C CYS A 152 0.23 8.44 20.32
N VAL A 153 0.46 7.62 21.34
CA VAL A 153 1.74 7.54 22.06
C VAL A 153 2.56 6.36 21.62
N LYS A 154 3.89 6.52 21.61
CA LYS A 154 4.85 5.44 21.36
C LYS A 154 4.70 4.35 22.44
N PRO A 155 4.41 3.09 22.07
CA PRO A 155 4.37 1.99 23.04
C PRO A 155 5.75 1.69 23.65
N ASP A 156 5.78 1.17 24.88
CA ASP A 156 7.05 0.83 25.57
C ASP A 156 7.87 -0.22 24.81
N ASN A 157 7.20 -1.14 24.11
CA ASN A 157 7.83 -2.19 23.31
C ASN A 157 8.03 -1.79 21.84
N TYR A 158 8.02 -0.49 21.50
CA TYR A 158 8.11 -0.05 20.11
C TYR A 158 9.37 -0.56 19.39
N TYR A 159 10.52 -0.58 20.07
CA TYR A 159 11.79 -1.08 19.52
C TYR A 159 12.03 -2.59 19.75
N ASP A 160 11.12 -3.27 20.46
CA ASP A 160 11.09 -4.73 20.58
C ASP A 160 9.62 -5.21 20.61
N PRO A 161 8.89 -5.12 19.48
CA PRO A 161 7.45 -5.35 19.42
C PRO A 161 7.01 -6.74 19.92
N TYR A 162 7.92 -7.70 19.85
CA TYR A 162 7.69 -9.09 20.25
C TYR A 162 8.22 -9.43 21.65
N LEU A 163 8.82 -8.45 22.36
CA LEU A 163 9.43 -8.63 23.69
C LEU A 163 10.49 -9.74 23.72
N ASN A 164 11.23 -9.88 22.62
CA ASN A 164 12.26 -10.90 22.49
C ASN A 164 13.41 -10.67 23.48
N GLY A 165 13.69 -9.43 23.89
CA GLY A 165 14.67 -9.10 24.93
C GLY A 165 14.31 -9.66 26.31
N ALA A 166 13.03 -9.80 26.62
CA ALA A 166 12.59 -10.45 27.86
C ALA A 166 12.87 -11.96 27.86
N GLN A 167 12.92 -12.58 26.68
CA GLN A 167 13.17 -14.02 26.52
C GLN A 167 14.67 -14.31 26.29
N ASN A 168 15.35 -13.49 25.51
CA ASN A 168 16.78 -13.52 25.24
C ASN A 168 17.45 -12.37 26.02
N ILE A 169 17.45 -12.47 27.36
CA ILE A 169 17.90 -11.42 28.29
C ILE A 169 19.35 -10.94 28.11
N TYR A 170 20.17 -11.74 27.42
CA TYR A 170 21.57 -11.42 27.12
C TYR A 170 21.76 -10.94 25.68
N HIS A 171 20.66 -10.81 24.91
CA HIS A 171 20.63 -10.37 23.52
C HIS A 171 21.62 -11.18 22.66
N THR A 172 21.74 -12.48 22.97
CA THR A 172 22.66 -13.37 22.25
C THR A 172 22.30 -13.41 20.77
N ASN A 173 23.30 -13.19 19.91
CA ASN A 173 23.14 -13.13 18.46
C ASN A 173 22.17 -12.04 17.96
N ALA A 174 21.87 -11.03 18.79
CA ALA A 174 21.17 -9.83 18.34
C ALA A 174 21.95 -9.15 17.21
N VAL A 175 21.19 -8.59 16.28
CA VAL A 175 21.71 -7.91 15.11
C VAL A 175 21.52 -6.42 15.29
N THR A 176 22.60 -5.66 15.15
CA THR A 176 22.59 -4.20 15.37
C THR A 176 23.13 -3.46 14.17
N GLY A 177 22.73 -2.21 13.98
CA GLY A 177 23.32 -1.31 13.00
C GLY A 177 22.79 0.11 13.14
N THR A 178 23.23 0.98 12.24
CA THR A 178 22.78 2.38 12.15
C THR A 178 22.32 2.66 10.74
N VAL A 179 21.15 3.29 10.58
CA VAL A 179 20.58 3.69 9.29
C VAL A 179 20.74 5.19 9.12
N LEU A 180 21.42 5.59 8.05
CA LEU A 180 21.63 7.00 7.68
C LEU A 180 21.04 7.28 6.30
N ASP A 181 20.74 8.54 6.00
CA ASP A 181 20.48 9.00 4.64
C ASP A 181 21.78 9.27 3.86
N ALA A 182 21.65 9.67 2.59
CA ALA A 182 22.77 9.97 1.71
C ALA A 182 23.65 11.16 2.18
N ASP A 183 23.13 11.99 3.09
CA ASP A 183 23.82 13.14 3.68
C ASP A 183 24.42 12.81 5.07
N ASP A 184 24.54 11.52 5.39
CA ASP A 184 25.01 10.98 6.69
C ASP A 184 24.12 11.39 7.90
N ASN A 185 22.88 11.83 7.67
CA ASN A 185 21.95 12.12 8.77
C ASN A 185 21.27 10.84 9.25
N PRO A 186 21.07 10.66 10.58
CA PRO A 186 20.33 9.53 11.09
C PRO A 186 18.88 9.49 10.62
N ILE A 187 18.42 8.30 10.24
CA ILE A 187 17.01 8.07 9.92
C ILE A 187 16.31 7.46 11.15
N GLU A 188 15.53 8.27 11.85
CA GLU A 188 14.56 7.78 12.85
C GLU A 188 13.43 6.99 12.17
N ASP A 189 12.89 5.98 12.86
CA ASP A 189 11.73 5.20 12.41
C ASP A 189 11.95 4.44 11.09
N ALA A 190 13.20 4.17 10.68
CA ALA A 190 13.45 3.19 9.62
C ALA A 190 12.89 1.83 10.07
N VAL A 191 12.19 1.12 9.18
CA VAL A 191 11.61 -0.19 9.48
C VAL A 191 12.62 -1.28 9.15
N ILE A 192 12.97 -2.10 10.13
CA ILE A 192 13.84 -3.26 9.94
C ILE A 192 13.02 -4.52 10.17
N GLN A 193 12.84 -5.33 9.14
CA GLN A 193 12.25 -6.66 9.22
C GLN A 193 13.34 -7.72 9.24
N ALA A 194 13.15 -8.76 10.05
CA ALA A 194 14.12 -9.82 10.22
C ALA A 194 13.49 -11.20 10.17
N VAL A 195 14.24 -12.15 9.61
CA VAL A 195 13.91 -13.58 9.63
C VAL A 195 14.53 -14.17 10.90
N ASN A 196 13.68 -14.38 11.90
CA ASN A 196 14.02 -15.04 13.16
C ASN A 196 13.89 -16.55 13.01
N TRP A 197 14.97 -17.27 13.29
CA TRP A 197 15.02 -18.73 13.22
C TRP A 197 14.40 -19.36 14.46
N LEU A 198 13.51 -20.35 14.27
CA LEU A 198 12.82 -21.02 15.37
C LEU A 198 13.37 -22.44 15.60
N TYR A 199 13.27 -23.32 14.61
CA TYR A 199 13.76 -24.70 14.72
C TYR A 199 13.79 -25.38 13.35
N LEU A 200 14.39 -26.57 13.30
CA LEU A 200 14.35 -27.47 12.16
C LEU A 200 13.12 -28.40 12.28
N ASP A 201 12.24 -28.43 11.28
CA ASP A 201 11.21 -29.47 11.17
C ASP A 201 11.80 -30.70 10.46
N ILE A 202 11.78 -31.84 11.14
CA ILE A 202 12.36 -33.12 10.68
C ILE A 202 11.29 -34.07 10.12
N HIS A 203 10.21 -33.55 9.52
CA HIS A 203 9.07 -34.35 9.05
C HIS A 203 8.95 -34.50 7.53
N ASN A 204 9.96 -35.11 6.90
CA ASN A 204 9.71 -35.89 5.68
C ASN A 204 10.57 -37.17 5.61
N PRO A 205 10.05 -38.36 6.01
CA PRO A 205 10.78 -39.61 5.89
C PRO A 205 11.06 -40.06 4.44
N ASN A 206 10.45 -39.41 3.43
CA ASN A 206 10.62 -39.74 2.02
C ASN A 206 11.55 -38.80 1.25
N ASN A 207 12.00 -37.71 1.88
CA ASN A 207 12.99 -36.81 1.29
C ASN A 207 14.00 -36.38 2.38
N PRO A 208 15.12 -37.10 2.54
CA PRO A 208 16.15 -36.78 3.54
C PRO A 208 16.91 -35.46 3.26
N ASN A 209 16.51 -34.69 2.24
CA ASN A 209 17.00 -33.34 1.93
C ASN A 209 15.91 -32.25 2.15
N ASP A 210 14.77 -32.62 2.73
CA ASP A 210 13.62 -31.74 2.98
C ASP A 210 13.55 -31.36 4.46
N ASP A 211 14.68 -30.87 4.97
CA ASP A 211 14.74 -30.15 6.23
C ASP A 211 13.87 -28.89 6.07
N GLU A 212 12.62 -28.92 6.56
CA GLU A 212 11.73 -27.77 6.49
C GLU A 212 12.06 -26.83 7.64
N TYR A 213 12.84 -25.79 7.33
CA TYR A 213 13.27 -24.81 8.30
C TYR A 213 12.11 -23.90 8.71
N VAL A 214 11.89 -23.74 10.01
CA VAL A 214 10.81 -22.92 10.55
C VAL A 214 11.35 -21.56 10.98
N HIS A 215 10.86 -20.51 10.33
CA HIS A 215 11.19 -19.11 10.63
C HIS A 215 9.95 -18.30 10.99
N SER A 216 10.18 -17.15 11.61
CA SER A 216 9.17 -16.11 11.82
C SER A 216 9.70 -14.77 11.34
N TRP A 217 8.84 -13.94 10.76
CA TRP A 217 9.16 -12.55 10.51
C TRP A 217 8.90 -11.74 11.77
N ILE A 218 9.93 -11.02 12.22
CA ILE A 218 9.82 -10.01 13.28
C ILE A 218 10.25 -8.66 12.71
N TYR A 219 10.01 -7.58 13.44
CA TYR A 219 10.44 -6.25 13.03
C TYR A 219 10.84 -5.39 14.24
N THR A 220 11.59 -4.33 13.96
CA THR A 220 11.93 -3.24 14.88
C THR A 220 12.01 -1.93 14.08
N TYR A 221 12.23 -0.83 14.78
CA TYR A 221 12.46 0.49 14.20
C TYR A 221 13.83 1.03 14.64
N SER A 222 14.42 1.92 13.85
CA SER A 222 15.57 2.71 14.30
C SER A 222 15.14 3.82 15.27
N ASP A 223 16.02 4.14 16.22
CA ASP A 223 15.86 5.25 17.15
C ASP A 223 16.20 6.62 16.52
N GLU A 224 16.11 7.69 17.31
CA GLU A 224 16.43 9.07 16.88
C GLU A 224 17.87 9.26 16.36
N ASN A 225 18.78 8.34 16.71
CA ASN A 225 20.17 8.32 16.25
C ASN A 225 20.36 7.32 15.10
N GLY A 226 19.28 6.80 14.51
CA GLY A 226 19.29 5.84 13.42
C GLY A 226 19.69 4.42 13.86
N ASN A 227 19.91 4.18 15.14
CA ASN A 227 20.37 2.87 15.63
C ASN A 227 19.20 1.91 15.76
N PHE A 228 19.44 0.64 15.42
CA PHE A 228 18.46 -0.42 15.64
C PHE A 228 19.10 -1.66 16.27
N GLU A 229 18.27 -2.44 16.95
CA GLU A 229 18.62 -3.76 17.46
C GLU A 229 17.47 -4.73 17.16
N VAL A 230 17.80 -5.85 16.51
CA VAL A 230 16.89 -6.97 16.30
C VAL A 230 17.32 -8.11 17.22
N ILE A 231 16.47 -8.46 18.17
CA ILE A 231 16.74 -9.50 19.15
C ILE A 231 16.10 -10.82 18.66
N PRO A 232 16.89 -11.88 18.40
CA PRO A 232 16.32 -13.18 18.07
C PRO A 232 15.75 -13.87 19.29
N TYR A 233 14.79 -14.75 19.05
CA TYR A 233 14.17 -15.62 20.06
C TYR A 233 13.97 -17.02 19.53
N ASN A 234 14.22 -18.02 20.39
CA ASN A 234 13.93 -19.41 20.12
C ASN A 234 13.00 -20.00 21.21
N PRO A 235 11.83 -20.54 20.85
CA PRO A 235 10.91 -21.15 21.81
C PRO A 235 11.34 -22.53 22.31
N THR A 236 12.31 -23.17 21.65
CA THR A 236 12.79 -24.49 22.02
C THR A 236 13.86 -24.37 23.11
N LEU A 237 13.67 -25.06 24.24
CA LEU A 237 14.66 -25.13 25.31
C LEU A 237 16.00 -25.66 24.78
N GLY A 238 17.05 -24.82 24.82
CA GLY A 238 18.39 -25.15 24.29
C GLY A 238 18.57 -24.88 22.79
N GLY A 239 17.56 -24.32 22.11
CA GLY A 239 17.66 -23.83 20.75
C GLY A 239 18.62 -22.64 20.64
N THR A 240 19.23 -22.46 19.47
CA THR A 240 20.10 -21.31 19.23
C THR A 240 19.27 -20.11 18.78
N ASN A 241 19.40 -18.97 19.45
CA ASN A 241 18.79 -17.73 18.99
C ASN A 241 19.53 -17.26 17.73
N LYS A 242 18.84 -17.07 16.60
CA LYS A 242 19.48 -16.59 15.38
C LYS A 242 18.60 -15.70 14.53
N ILE A 243 19.21 -14.66 13.96
CA ILE A 243 18.68 -13.90 12.83
C ILE A 243 19.42 -14.35 11.58
N VAL A 244 18.69 -14.74 10.54
CA VAL A 244 19.28 -15.26 9.30
C VAL A 244 19.43 -14.14 8.25
N PHE A 245 18.50 -13.20 8.28
CA PHE A 245 18.37 -12.15 7.28
C PHE A 245 17.65 -10.95 7.85
N ILE A 246 18.06 -9.77 7.41
CA ILE A 246 17.33 -8.53 7.63
C ILE A 246 17.10 -7.81 6.30
N ARG A 247 15.97 -7.13 6.21
CA ARG A 247 15.71 -6.12 5.21
C ARG A 247 15.11 -4.90 5.88
N GLY A 248 15.32 -3.73 5.31
CA GLY A 248 14.71 -2.54 5.85
C GLY A 248 14.67 -1.41 4.85
N SER A 249 13.96 -0.36 5.24
CA SER A 249 13.78 0.85 4.45
C SER A 249 13.19 1.94 5.34
N ALA A 250 13.01 3.12 4.78
CA ALA A 250 12.28 4.22 5.37
C ALA A 250 11.42 4.88 4.29
N VAL A 251 10.48 5.73 4.67
CA VAL A 251 9.64 6.43 3.68
C VAL A 251 10.51 7.27 2.75
N GLY A 252 10.36 7.07 1.45
CA GLY A 252 11.16 7.70 0.40
C GLY A 252 12.56 7.13 0.21
N ALA A 253 12.91 6.03 0.87
CA ALA A 253 14.27 5.50 0.86
C ALA A 253 14.37 4.17 0.12
N GLU A 254 15.57 3.86 -0.38
CA GLU A 254 15.82 2.53 -0.96
C GLU A 254 15.63 1.40 0.07
N ILE A 255 15.52 0.17 -0.44
CA ILE A 255 15.47 -1.04 0.40
C ILE A 255 16.89 -1.61 0.51
N PHE A 256 17.31 -1.93 1.72
CA PHE A 256 18.51 -2.72 1.94
C PHE A 256 18.18 -4.17 2.31
N ASN A 257 19.10 -5.08 2.03
CA ASN A 257 19.04 -6.48 2.42
C ASN A 257 20.41 -6.92 2.95
N LYS A 258 20.45 -7.64 4.07
CA LYS A 258 21.67 -8.22 4.66
C LYS A 258 21.39 -9.64 5.14
N GLY A 259 22.43 -10.46 5.17
CA GLY A 259 22.30 -11.90 5.43
C GLY A 259 21.94 -12.68 4.17
N GLN A 260 21.69 -13.96 4.32
CA GLN A 260 21.44 -14.83 3.17
C GLN A 260 19.96 -14.84 2.84
N SER A 261 19.55 -14.23 1.72
CA SER A 261 18.15 -14.28 1.25
C SER A 261 17.83 -15.62 0.60
N TRP A 262 16.57 -16.03 0.63
CA TRP A 262 16.07 -17.15 -0.18
C TRP A 262 16.41 -16.94 -1.66
N SER A 263 17.28 -17.78 -2.20
CA SER A 263 17.51 -17.85 -3.65
C SER A 263 17.34 -19.29 -4.11
N LEU A 264 16.52 -19.48 -5.14
CA LEU A 264 16.37 -20.78 -5.78
C LEU A 264 17.71 -21.15 -6.45
N PRO A 265 18.19 -22.40 -6.33
CA PRO A 265 17.46 -23.58 -5.85
C PRO A 265 17.71 -23.98 -4.37
N TYR A 266 18.45 -23.21 -3.58
CA TYR A 266 19.09 -23.71 -2.34
C TYR A 266 18.41 -23.37 -1.01
N GLY A 267 17.22 -22.76 -1.00
CA GLY A 267 16.51 -22.52 0.26
C GLY A 267 17.20 -21.51 1.18
N TRP A 268 16.80 -21.44 2.45
CA TRP A 268 17.46 -20.59 3.44
C TRP A 268 18.72 -21.26 3.99
N THR A 269 19.71 -20.41 4.22
CA THR A 269 20.99 -20.67 4.87
C THR A 269 20.97 -21.40 6.22
N ASP A 270 20.03 -20.95 7.06
CA ASP A 270 19.99 -21.06 8.53
C ASP A 270 21.28 -20.67 9.26
N VAL A 271 22.18 -20.00 8.55
CA VAL A 271 23.40 -19.43 9.06
C VAL A 271 23.05 -18.13 9.77
N GLN A 272 23.46 -18.02 11.03
CA GLN A 272 23.41 -16.76 11.77
C GLN A 272 24.06 -15.65 10.94
N MET A 273 23.37 -14.53 10.82
CA MET A 273 23.90 -13.38 10.11
C MET A 273 25.22 -12.93 10.74
N SER A 274 26.23 -12.74 9.88
CA SER A 274 27.57 -12.31 10.26
C SER A 274 28.07 -11.24 9.28
N PRO A 275 28.60 -10.10 9.78
CA PRO A 275 28.69 -9.75 11.20
C PRO A 275 27.30 -9.47 11.81
N ALA A 276 27.16 -9.71 13.12
CA ALA A 276 25.94 -9.40 13.86
C ALA A 276 25.74 -7.87 13.98
N ASN A 277 26.83 -7.11 14.12
CA ASN A 277 26.83 -5.68 13.88
C ASN A 277 27.04 -5.43 12.39
N VAL A 278 26.00 -4.99 11.67
CA VAL A 278 26.05 -4.75 10.23
C VAL A 278 26.67 -3.39 9.86
N GLY A 279 27.07 -2.60 10.85
CA GLY A 279 27.64 -1.28 10.68
C GLY A 279 26.62 -0.25 10.21
N THR A 280 27.12 0.74 9.48
CA THR A 280 26.29 1.79 8.88
C THR A 280 25.63 1.29 7.59
N ILE A 281 24.34 1.56 7.47
CA ILE A 281 23.53 1.36 6.26
C ILE A 281 23.12 2.75 5.78
N ASN A 282 23.75 3.21 4.70
CA ASN A 282 23.35 4.44 4.03
C ASN A 282 22.24 4.11 3.04
N LEU A 283 21.12 4.83 3.14
CA LEU A 283 20.01 4.74 2.21
C LEU A 283 19.91 6.01 1.39
N GLU A 284 19.90 5.85 0.07
CA GLU A 284 19.43 6.91 -0.81
C GLU A 284 17.98 7.23 -0.47
N LYS A 285 17.72 8.47 -0.05
CA LYS A 285 16.40 8.92 0.41
C LYS A 285 15.96 10.15 -0.37
N ILE A 286 14.75 10.10 -0.90
CA ILE A 286 14.11 11.23 -1.55
C ILE A 286 13.70 12.23 -0.48
N GLY A 287 14.27 13.43 -0.58
CA GLY A 287 13.99 14.54 0.31
C GLY A 287 12.60 15.14 0.07
N PHE A 288 11.53 14.45 0.46
CA PHE A 288 10.16 15.03 0.44
C PHE A 288 10.01 16.26 1.33
N GLN A 289 10.89 16.37 2.33
CA GLN A 289 10.94 17.48 3.28
C GLN A 289 11.75 18.69 2.75
N LYS A 290 12.33 18.61 1.55
CA LYS A 290 13.22 19.65 1.04
C LYS A 290 12.43 20.92 0.73
N THR A 291 12.84 22.03 1.32
CA THR A 291 12.52 23.37 0.82
C THR A 291 13.20 23.52 -0.53
N SER A 292 12.41 23.69 -1.58
CA SER A 292 12.95 24.05 -2.89
C SER A 292 13.18 25.55 -2.93
N PHE A 293 14.30 25.97 -3.52
CA PHE A 293 14.63 27.37 -3.70
C PHE A 293 14.58 27.70 -5.18
N VAL A 294 13.91 28.81 -5.51
CA VAL A 294 13.86 29.36 -6.86
C VAL A 294 14.23 30.83 -6.75
N SER A 295 15.41 31.15 -7.27
CA SER A 295 15.89 32.53 -7.37
C SER A 295 16.34 32.85 -8.79
N ASP A 296 16.38 34.14 -9.11
CA ASP A 296 17.02 34.68 -10.32
C ASP A 296 16.45 34.16 -11.64
N ILE A 297 15.14 33.89 -11.69
CA ILE A 297 14.46 33.39 -12.89
C ILE A 297 13.61 34.46 -13.58
N THR A 298 13.63 34.46 -14.91
CA THR A 298 12.69 35.23 -15.74
C THR A 298 11.86 34.30 -16.61
N ILE A 299 10.55 34.28 -16.39
CA ILE A 299 9.58 33.49 -17.13
C ILE A 299 8.98 34.37 -18.22
N ASN A 300 9.35 34.13 -19.48
CA ASN A 300 8.93 34.99 -20.59
C ASN A 300 7.67 34.53 -21.35
N ASN A 301 7.24 33.28 -21.15
CA ASN A 301 6.11 32.65 -21.83
C ASN A 301 5.26 31.85 -20.83
N VAL A 302 4.18 31.23 -21.30
CA VAL A 302 3.43 30.23 -20.53
C VAL A 302 4.35 29.06 -20.20
N ILE A 303 4.54 28.77 -18.91
CA ILE A 303 5.08 27.49 -18.47
C ILE A 303 3.92 26.52 -18.32
N THR A 304 4.03 25.34 -18.93
CA THR A 304 3.03 24.28 -18.80
C THR A 304 3.17 23.50 -17.50
N ASP A 305 4.38 23.46 -16.94
CA ASP A 305 4.67 22.80 -15.67
C ASP A 305 4.84 23.84 -14.57
N PRO A 306 4.16 23.66 -13.41
CA PRO A 306 4.32 24.54 -12.27
C PRO A 306 5.76 24.56 -11.78
N VAL A 307 6.19 25.68 -11.21
CA VAL A 307 7.36 25.76 -10.35
C VAL A 307 6.98 25.11 -9.01
N LYS A 308 7.63 23.99 -8.66
CA LYS A 308 7.22 23.13 -7.54
C LYS A 308 8.25 23.11 -6.41
N GLY A 309 7.78 23.20 -5.17
CA GLY A 309 8.48 22.76 -3.97
C GLY A 309 7.90 21.46 -3.42
N GLY A 310 8.73 20.63 -2.77
CA GLY A 310 8.26 19.41 -2.11
C GLY A 310 7.33 19.76 -0.94
N LYS A 311 7.92 20.14 0.20
CA LYS A 311 7.17 20.62 1.37
C LYS A 311 6.92 22.12 1.30
N THR A 312 8.00 22.87 1.10
CA THR A 312 8.01 24.33 1.05
C THR A 312 8.68 24.79 -0.25
N LEU A 313 8.21 25.89 -0.83
CA LEU A 313 8.86 26.58 -1.95
C LEU A 313 9.28 27.98 -1.51
N GLU A 314 10.57 28.27 -1.53
CA GLU A 314 11.12 29.61 -1.35
C GLU A 314 11.38 30.26 -2.71
N VAL A 315 10.82 31.46 -2.90
CA VAL A 315 10.87 32.22 -4.16
C VAL A 315 11.50 33.58 -3.89
N SER A 316 12.53 33.96 -4.66
CA SER A 316 13.15 35.29 -4.63
C SER A 316 13.52 35.73 -6.04
N ASP A 317 13.65 37.03 -6.29
CA ASP A 317 14.27 37.55 -7.52
C ASP A 317 13.66 36.96 -8.83
N VAL A 318 12.32 36.87 -8.88
CA VAL A 318 11.57 36.26 -9.99
C VAL A 318 10.83 37.32 -10.79
N THR A 319 10.95 37.26 -12.11
CA THR A 319 10.14 38.06 -13.04
C THR A 319 9.27 37.16 -13.93
N VAL A 320 7.96 37.41 -13.98
CA VAL A 320 6.99 36.69 -14.81
C VAL A 320 6.37 37.63 -15.84
N ASN A 321 6.65 37.37 -17.12
CA ASN A 321 6.12 38.07 -18.29
C ASN A 321 5.08 37.24 -19.07
N GLY A 322 4.55 36.16 -18.47
CA GLY A 322 3.61 35.21 -19.09
C GLY A 322 2.69 34.54 -18.06
N THR A 323 2.36 33.26 -18.26
CA THR A 323 1.56 32.47 -17.31
C THR A 323 2.45 31.54 -16.50
N ALA A 324 2.31 31.53 -15.17
CA ALA A 324 3.09 30.67 -14.29
C ALA A 324 2.32 30.26 -13.03
N ASP A 325 2.46 29.00 -12.65
CA ASP A 325 1.97 28.46 -11.38
C ASP A 325 3.14 28.15 -10.45
N PHE A 326 3.02 28.54 -9.19
CA PHE A 326 3.97 28.23 -8.11
C PHE A 326 3.23 27.44 -7.02
N THR A 327 3.75 26.26 -6.67
CA THR A 327 3.07 25.37 -5.73
C THR A 327 4.02 24.60 -4.83
N ALA A 328 3.57 24.30 -3.62
CA ALA A 328 4.22 23.38 -2.67
C ALA A 328 3.15 22.69 -1.83
N ARG A 329 3.51 21.63 -1.09
CA ARG A 329 2.52 20.87 -0.30
C ARG A 329 1.97 21.66 0.90
N GLU A 330 2.85 22.37 1.61
CA GLU A 330 2.48 23.05 2.85
C GLU A 330 2.55 24.57 2.70
N GLU A 331 3.67 25.11 2.21
CA GLU A 331 3.93 26.55 2.27
C GLU A 331 4.70 27.05 1.03
N ILE A 332 4.36 28.27 0.58
CA ILE A 332 5.14 29.01 -0.42
C ILE A 332 5.55 30.34 0.20
N ASN A 333 6.87 30.54 0.33
CA ASN A 333 7.48 31.73 0.90
C ASN A 333 8.05 32.61 -0.21
N ILE A 334 7.42 33.75 -0.47
CA ILE A 334 7.92 34.74 -1.43
C ILE A 334 8.70 35.78 -0.65
N SER A 335 10.01 35.78 -0.85
CA SER A 335 10.93 36.79 -0.34
C SER A 335 11.09 37.95 -1.33
N SER A 336 12.00 38.89 -1.09
CA SER A 336 12.07 40.14 -1.86
C SER A 336 12.32 39.92 -3.36
N GLU A 337 11.73 40.81 -4.18
CA GLU A 337 11.84 40.90 -5.65
C GLU A 337 11.04 39.86 -6.48
N PHE A 338 9.72 39.78 -6.26
CA PHE A 338 8.80 39.10 -7.18
C PHE A 338 8.05 40.11 -8.06
N HIS A 339 8.19 39.98 -9.39
CA HIS A 339 7.59 40.87 -10.37
C HIS A 339 6.72 40.11 -11.38
N ALA A 340 5.41 40.36 -11.39
CA ALA A 340 4.55 39.94 -12.50
C ALA A 340 4.29 41.15 -13.42
N SER A 341 4.73 41.07 -14.67
CA SER A 341 4.51 42.11 -15.67
C SER A 341 3.04 42.26 -16.07
N SER A 342 2.71 43.41 -16.63
CA SER A 342 1.36 43.69 -17.12
C SER A 342 0.93 42.66 -18.17
N GLY A 343 -0.18 41.97 -17.91
CA GLY A 343 -0.73 40.93 -18.79
C GLY A 343 -0.32 39.50 -18.42
N SER A 344 0.53 39.32 -17.40
CA SER A 344 0.87 38.00 -16.85
C SER A 344 -0.29 37.40 -16.04
N GLU A 345 -0.37 36.07 -16.02
CA GLU A 345 -1.31 35.29 -15.20
C GLU A 345 -0.52 34.42 -14.23
N VAL A 346 -0.61 34.71 -12.93
CA VAL A 346 0.21 34.05 -11.92
C VAL A 346 -0.66 33.46 -10.84
N HIS A 347 -0.47 32.18 -10.56
CA HIS A 347 -1.12 31.50 -9.45
C HIS A 347 -0.09 30.98 -8.45
N ILE A 348 -0.37 31.19 -7.17
CA ILE A 348 0.48 30.75 -6.07
C ILE A 348 -0.42 30.07 -5.06
N TYR A 349 -0.29 28.75 -4.92
CA TYR A 349 -1.22 27.97 -4.13
C TYR A 349 -0.57 26.70 -3.59
N PRO A 350 -0.93 26.26 -2.37
CA PRO A 350 -0.59 24.92 -1.93
C PRO A 350 -1.30 23.86 -2.79
N SER A 351 -0.59 22.83 -3.20
CA SER A 351 -1.18 21.65 -3.83
C SER A 351 -0.28 20.43 -3.62
N THR A 352 -0.82 19.24 -3.87
CA THR A 352 -0.03 18.01 -3.83
C THR A 352 1.07 18.07 -4.89
N THR A 353 2.30 18.30 -4.45
CA THR A 353 3.49 18.17 -5.28
C THR A 353 4.04 16.75 -5.11
N PHE A 354 4.21 16.09 -6.25
CA PHE A 354 4.87 14.80 -6.37
C PHE A 354 6.06 14.98 -7.31
N SER A 355 7.13 14.24 -7.06
CA SER A 355 8.22 14.14 -8.00
C SER A 355 7.70 13.52 -9.31
N ASP A 356 7.98 14.17 -10.43
CA ASP A 356 7.72 13.63 -11.75
C ASP A 356 8.87 12.70 -12.16
N CYS A 357 8.67 11.85 -13.19
CA CYS A 357 9.73 10.93 -13.63
C CYS A 357 11.06 11.65 -13.97
N ASN A 358 10.99 12.89 -14.44
CA ASN A 358 12.15 13.72 -14.75
C ASN A 358 12.94 14.17 -13.50
N ASP A 359 12.30 14.19 -12.32
CA ASP A 359 12.95 14.53 -11.05
C ASP A 359 13.84 13.38 -10.55
N TYR A 360 13.76 12.21 -11.21
CA TYR A 360 14.56 11.02 -10.91
C TYR A 360 15.65 10.76 -11.95
N ASN A 361 15.96 11.73 -12.83
CA ASN A 361 17.00 11.56 -13.85
C ASN A 361 18.39 11.25 -13.26
N ASP A 362 18.64 11.64 -12.00
CA ASP A 362 19.88 11.33 -11.26
C ASP A 362 19.77 10.10 -10.35
N PHE A 363 18.58 9.48 -10.23
CA PHE A 363 18.45 8.16 -9.62
C PHE A 363 18.95 7.12 -10.63
N GLU A 364 20.25 6.85 -10.62
CA GLU A 364 20.76 5.61 -11.22
C GLU A 364 20.09 4.44 -10.50
N LEU A 365 19.08 3.83 -11.13
CA LEU A 365 18.72 2.44 -10.86
C LEU A 365 20.02 1.65 -10.91
N ARG A 366 20.52 1.20 -9.74
CA ARG A 366 21.81 0.49 -9.59
C ARG A 366 22.15 -0.26 -10.86
N HIS A 367 23.07 0.30 -11.64
CA HIS A 367 23.75 -0.47 -12.66
C HIS A 367 24.44 -1.61 -11.92
N TYR A 368 23.94 -2.83 -12.12
CA TYR A 368 24.64 -4.01 -11.69
C TYR A 368 25.97 -4.01 -12.45
N ASN A 369 27.04 -3.51 -11.81
CA ASN A 369 28.38 -3.46 -12.35
C ASN A 369 28.89 -4.89 -12.52
N ASN A 370 28.45 -5.56 -13.58
CA ASN A 370 29.17 -6.70 -14.11
C ASN A 370 30.33 -6.13 -14.93
N ILE A 371 31.45 -5.91 -14.23
CA ILE A 371 32.77 -5.97 -14.85
C ILE A 371 32.92 -7.42 -15.35
N LEU A 372 32.40 -7.69 -16.54
CA LEU A 372 32.76 -8.85 -17.33
C LEU A 372 33.75 -8.36 -18.36
N THR A 373 35.01 -8.72 -18.11
CA THR A 373 36.15 -8.53 -18.99
C THR A 373 35.80 -8.99 -20.40
N ALA A 374 35.86 -8.03 -21.33
CA ALA A 374 35.66 -8.24 -22.75
C ALA A 374 36.63 -9.30 -23.28
N ASN A 375 36.06 -10.43 -23.74
CA ASN A 375 36.67 -11.33 -24.73
C ASN A 375 35.60 -12.20 -25.36
N ASP A 376 34.51 -11.59 -25.83
CA ASP A 376 33.79 -12.19 -26.94
C ASP A 376 33.15 -11.11 -27.81
N THR A 377 33.87 -10.81 -28.88
CA THR A 377 33.37 -10.13 -30.06
C THR A 377 32.41 -11.05 -30.78
N THR A 378 31.11 -10.74 -30.78
CA THR A 378 30.25 -10.71 -31.98
C THR A 378 28.82 -10.31 -31.58
N ASP A 379 28.28 -9.36 -32.35
CA ASP A 379 26.88 -8.94 -32.50
C ASP A 379 25.83 -9.71 -31.69
N TYR A 380 25.09 -9.02 -30.81
CA TYR A 380 23.61 -9.09 -30.66
C TYR A 380 23.06 -8.37 -29.41
N PHE A 381 23.56 -7.18 -29.02
CA PHE A 381 22.86 -6.36 -28.02
C PHE A 381 22.85 -4.89 -28.43
N LEU A 382 22.14 -4.61 -29.51
CA LEU A 382 21.53 -3.30 -29.72
C LEU A 382 20.55 -3.06 -28.55
N THR A 383 20.67 -1.88 -27.98
CA THR A 383 19.77 -1.22 -27.03
C THR A 383 18.33 -1.68 -27.16
N HIS A 384 17.84 -2.43 -26.19
CA HIS A 384 16.41 -2.57 -25.98
C HIS A 384 16.06 -1.68 -24.78
N ASP A 385 15.74 -0.42 -25.08
CA ASP A 385 14.91 0.36 -24.18
C ASP A 385 13.60 -0.42 -23.99
N ILE A 386 13.20 -0.66 -22.74
CA ILE A 386 11.88 -1.22 -22.47
C ILE A 386 10.87 -0.09 -22.60
N GLU A 387 10.30 0.07 -23.80
CA GLU A 387 9.12 0.91 -24.00
C GLU A 387 7.87 0.10 -23.63
N LEU A 388 7.26 0.41 -22.48
CA LEU A 388 5.96 -0.14 -22.10
C LEU A 388 4.84 0.64 -22.81
N GLN A 389 4.50 0.25 -24.04
CA GLN A 389 3.25 0.69 -24.68
C GLN A 389 2.09 -0.22 -24.26
N PHE A 390 1.19 0.30 -23.43
CA PHE A 390 -0.11 -0.32 -23.18
C PHE A 390 -1.04 -0.09 -24.36
N LYS A 391 -0.88 -0.90 -25.40
CA LYS A 391 -1.85 -0.96 -26.49
C LYS A 391 -2.90 -2.01 -26.14
N LYS A 392 -4.12 -1.58 -25.78
CA LYS A 392 -5.26 -2.50 -25.79
C LYS A 392 -5.56 -2.83 -27.25
N GLU A 393 -5.02 -3.94 -27.74
CA GLU A 393 -5.42 -4.50 -29.04
C GLU A 393 -6.84 -5.06 -28.89
N ALA A 394 -7.85 -4.20 -29.06
CA ALA A 394 -9.22 -4.67 -29.22
C ALA A 394 -9.29 -5.42 -30.55
N LEU A 395 -9.70 -6.70 -30.52
CA LEU A 395 -9.79 -7.53 -31.73
C LEU A 395 -10.88 -7.00 -32.69
N TRP A 396 -11.85 -6.26 -32.16
CA TRP A 396 -12.92 -5.62 -32.89
C TRP A 396 -12.93 -4.10 -32.67
N ASP A 397 -12.76 -3.34 -33.75
CA ASP A 397 -12.98 -1.89 -33.74
C ASP A 397 -14.46 -1.57 -34.01
N VAL A 398 -15.08 -0.82 -33.10
CA VAL A 398 -16.51 -0.47 -33.13
C VAL A 398 -16.71 1.01 -32.83
N SER A 399 -17.48 1.66 -33.70
CA SER A 399 -17.88 3.06 -33.58
C SER A 399 -19.40 3.21 -33.41
N ILE A 400 -19.80 4.29 -32.74
CA ILE A 400 -21.20 4.66 -32.51
C ILE A 400 -21.41 6.07 -33.03
N ALA A 401 -22.32 6.25 -34.00
CA ALA A 401 -22.59 7.56 -34.58
C ALA A 401 -24.09 7.78 -34.86
N PRO A 402 -24.64 8.97 -34.53
CA PRO A 402 -24.02 10.01 -33.70
C PRO A 402 -23.96 9.61 -32.22
N ASN A 403 -23.01 10.17 -31.47
CA ASN A 403 -22.93 10.06 -30.02
C ASN A 403 -22.31 11.35 -29.46
N PRO A 404 -23.09 12.23 -28.78
CA PRO A 404 -24.46 12.04 -28.30
C PRO A 404 -25.55 11.94 -29.40
N ASN A 405 -26.72 11.37 -29.09
CA ASN A 405 -27.88 11.25 -30.01
C ASN A 405 -29.24 11.39 -29.29
N LYS A 406 -30.34 11.44 -30.06
CA LYS A 406 -31.73 11.54 -29.54
C LYS A 406 -32.46 10.19 -29.48
N GLY A 407 -31.71 9.11 -29.23
CA GLY A 407 -32.18 7.74 -29.21
C GLY A 407 -31.94 6.96 -30.50
N LEU A 408 -31.75 7.61 -31.65
CA LEU A 408 -31.43 6.91 -32.90
C LEU A 408 -29.94 7.01 -33.22
N PHE A 409 -29.26 5.87 -33.32
CA PHE A 409 -27.83 5.80 -33.62
C PHE A 409 -27.45 4.54 -34.40
N THR A 410 -26.29 4.57 -35.03
CA THR A 410 -25.71 3.45 -35.77
C THR A 410 -24.50 2.91 -35.01
N VAL A 411 -24.46 1.58 -34.87
CA VAL A 411 -23.27 0.83 -34.43
C VAL A 411 -22.59 0.30 -35.69
N GLN A 412 -21.36 0.72 -35.92
CA GLN A 412 -20.57 0.32 -37.07
C GLN A 412 -19.34 -0.47 -36.61
N PHE A 413 -19.22 -1.68 -37.13
CA PHE A 413 -18.07 -2.56 -36.97
C PHE A 413 -17.06 -2.26 -38.08
N ASN A 414 -15.90 -1.74 -37.70
CA ASN A 414 -14.81 -1.36 -38.62
C ASN A 414 -13.85 -2.53 -38.90
N THR A 415 -14.15 -3.70 -38.35
CA THR A 415 -13.42 -4.96 -38.57
C THR A 415 -14.31 -5.90 -39.38
N GLU A 416 -13.71 -6.76 -40.22
CA GLU A 416 -14.47 -7.76 -40.96
C GLU A 416 -15.16 -8.71 -39.97
N MET A 417 -16.49 -8.73 -40.01
CA MET A 417 -17.25 -9.62 -39.14
C MET A 417 -17.18 -11.04 -39.71
N ASN A 418 -16.84 -11.99 -38.85
CA ASN A 418 -17.06 -13.40 -39.15
C ASN A 418 -18.57 -13.69 -39.19
N ASP A 419 -18.98 -14.81 -39.79
CA ASP A 419 -20.39 -15.22 -39.86
C ASP A 419 -21.06 -15.44 -38.48
N ASN A 420 -20.34 -15.33 -37.36
CA ASN A 420 -20.88 -15.56 -36.03
C ASN A 420 -21.83 -14.43 -35.58
N PRO A 421 -22.96 -14.76 -34.91
CA PRO A 421 -23.89 -13.76 -34.41
C PRO A 421 -23.26 -12.93 -33.29
N ILE A 422 -23.46 -11.62 -33.35
CA ILE A 422 -23.02 -10.64 -32.35
C ILE A 422 -24.23 -10.21 -31.54
N GLN A 423 -24.05 -10.13 -30.23
CA GLN A 423 -25.08 -9.64 -29.33
C GLN A 423 -24.78 -8.20 -28.91
N LEU A 424 -25.78 -7.33 -29.06
CA LEU A 424 -25.76 -5.93 -28.63
C LEU A 424 -26.76 -5.75 -27.49
N LYS A 425 -26.33 -5.14 -26.39
CA LYS A 425 -27.15 -4.82 -25.22
C LYS A 425 -26.99 -3.37 -24.82
N VAL A 426 -28.09 -2.63 -24.72
CA VAL A 426 -28.08 -1.27 -24.14
C VAL A 426 -28.49 -1.37 -22.68
N ARG A 427 -27.63 -0.91 -21.78
CA ARG A 427 -27.84 -0.94 -20.32
C ARG A 427 -27.74 0.45 -19.69
N ASN A 428 -28.47 0.66 -18.60
CA ASN A 428 -28.19 1.81 -17.72
C ASN A 428 -26.97 1.50 -16.81
N LEU A 429 -26.58 2.49 -16.00
CA LEU A 429 -25.47 2.35 -15.05
C LEU A 429 -25.74 1.34 -13.91
N MET A 430 -27.00 0.97 -13.68
CA MET A 430 -27.40 -0.06 -12.71
C MET A 430 -27.36 -1.48 -13.31
N GLY A 431 -26.99 -1.62 -14.59
CA GLY A 431 -26.88 -2.92 -15.28
C GLY A 431 -28.17 -3.46 -15.87
N GLU A 432 -29.29 -2.76 -15.71
CA GLU A 432 -30.59 -3.13 -16.29
C GLU A 432 -30.52 -3.03 -17.82
N SER A 433 -30.93 -4.09 -18.52
CA SER A 433 -30.94 -4.13 -19.98
C SER A 433 -32.28 -3.65 -20.53
N PHE A 434 -32.24 -2.61 -21.36
CA PHE A 434 -33.44 -2.02 -21.96
C PHE A 434 -33.64 -2.46 -23.41
N LYS A 435 -32.57 -2.89 -24.09
CA LYS A 435 -32.64 -3.39 -25.46
C LYS A 435 -31.57 -4.43 -25.71
N GLU A 436 -31.96 -5.51 -26.39
CA GLU A 436 -31.09 -6.61 -26.81
C GLU A 436 -31.32 -6.93 -28.28
N ILE A 437 -30.23 -7.03 -29.05
CA ILE A 437 -30.27 -7.28 -30.49
C ILE A 437 -29.20 -8.32 -30.82
N ASN A 438 -29.59 -9.38 -31.53
CA ASN A 438 -28.63 -10.31 -32.13
C ASN A 438 -28.54 -10.01 -33.63
N THR A 439 -27.32 -9.83 -34.14
CA THR A 439 -27.08 -9.37 -35.51
C THR A 439 -25.89 -10.07 -36.15
N ARG A 440 -25.85 -10.04 -37.49
CA ARG A 440 -24.71 -10.44 -38.33
C ARG A 440 -24.32 -9.34 -39.32
N GLY A 441 -24.88 -8.13 -39.19
CA GLY A 441 -24.60 -7.00 -40.08
C GLY A 441 -23.56 -6.05 -39.49
N ASN A 442 -22.66 -5.52 -40.33
CA ASN A 442 -21.58 -4.62 -39.90
C ASN A 442 -22.09 -3.22 -39.51
N ASN A 443 -23.30 -2.87 -39.91
CA ASN A 443 -23.96 -1.60 -39.61
C ASN A 443 -25.35 -1.88 -39.04
N ILE A 444 -25.58 -1.54 -37.77
CA ILE A 444 -26.86 -1.73 -37.10
C ILE A 444 -27.40 -0.40 -36.65
N ILE A 445 -28.61 -0.06 -37.10
CA ILE A 445 -29.36 1.07 -36.59
C ILE A 445 -30.13 0.61 -35.35
N ILE A 446 -29.92 1.32 -34.23
CA ILE A 446 -30.59 1.08 -32.97
C ILE A 446 -31.46 2.29 -32.63
N ASP A 447 -32.74 2.04 -32.40
CA ASP A 447 -33.71 3.03 -31.95
C ASP A 447 -34.02 2.84 -30.45
N CYS A 448 -33.59 3.81 -29.66
CA CYS A 448 -33.82 3.98 -28.23
C CYS A 448 -34.53 5.33 -27.95
N SER A 449 -35.26 5.91 -28.91
CA SER A 449 -35.91 7.22 -28.75
C SER A 449 -36.98 7.26 -27.66
N ASN A 450 -37.44 6.10 -27.18
CA ASN A 450 -38.34 5.99 -26.04
C ASN A 450 -37.62 5.95 -24.68
N PHE A 451 -36.28 6.01 -24.65
CA PHE A 451 -35.52 5.95 -23.40
C PHE A 451 -35.34 7.35 -22.82
N SER A 452 -35.26 7.43 -21.49
CA SER A 452 -34.95 8.67 -20.80
C SER A 452 -33.57 9.20 -21.21
N LYS A 453 -33.43 10.53 -21.24
CA LYS A 453 -32.13 11.19 -21.45
C LYS A 453 -31.14 10.78 -20.37
N GLY A 454 -29.89 10.57 -20.73
CA GLY A 454 -28.86 10.15 -19.77
C GLY A 454 -27.73 9.34 -20.36
N LEU A 455 -26.92 8.79 -19.47
CA LEU A 455 -25.76 7.97 -19.78
C LEU A 455 -26.12 6.48 -19.77
N TYR A 456 -25.77 5.79 -20.86
CA TYR A 456 -25.97 4.36 -21.05
C TYR A 456 -24.67 3.68 -21.49
N LEU A 457 -24.65 2.35 -21.38
CA LEU A 457 -23.58 1.49 -21.87
C LEU A 457 -24.12 0.61 -23.00
N LEU A 458 -23.44 0.61 -24.14
CA LEU A 458 -23.63 -0.39 -25.19
C LEU A 458 -22.61 -1.51 -24.97
N GLU A 459 -23.10 -2.68 -24.65
CA GLU A 459 -22.34 -3.91 -24.50
C GLU A 459 -22.46 -4.74 -25.77
N ILE A 460 -21.32 -5.15 -26.31
CA ILE A 460 -21.18 -5.88 -27.55
C ILE A 460 -20.47 -7.18 -27.17
N THR A 461 -21.14 -8.31 -27.36
CA THR A 461 -20.58 -9.63 -27.07
C THR A 461 -20.41 -10.39 -28.36
N THR A 462 -19.17 -10.78 -28.65
CA THR A 462 -18.79 -11.64 -29.77
C THR A 462 -18.41 -13.02 -29.23
N ASP A 463 -17.98 -13.93 -30.10
CA ASP A 463 -17.43 -15.23 -29.73
C ASP A 463 -16.06 -15.13 -29.04
N LYS A 464 -15.34 -14.02 -29.23
CA LYS A 464 -13.98 -13.81 -28.73
C LYS A 464 -13.88 -12.84 -27.57
N GLU A 465 -14.72 -11.80 -27.55
CA GLU A 465 -14.60 -10.74 -26.56
C GLU A 465 -15.91 -10.03 -26.23
N ARG A 466 -15.86 -9.24 -25.16
CA ARG A 466 -16.93 -8.34 -24.76
C ARG A 466 -16.39 -6.90 -24.75
N ILE A 467 -17.02 -6.05 -25.55
CA ILE A 467 -16.68 -4.62 -25.68
C ILE A 467 -17.80 -3.79 -25.06
N THR A 468 -17.42 -2.79 -24.27
CA THR A 468 -18.36 -1.81 -23.72
C THR A 468 -18.05 -0.42 -24.26
N LYS A 469 -19.06 0.27 -24.78
CA LYS A 469 -18.95 1.64 -25.31
C LYS A 469 -19.93 2.56 -24.59
N LYS A 470 -19.50 3.79 -24.34
CA LYS A 470 -20.33 4.84 -23.74
C LYS A 470 -21.37 5.34 -24.75
N LEU A 471 -22.63 5.46 -24.34
CA LEU A 471 -23.72 5.99 -25.16
C LEU A 471 -24.42 7.14 -24.42
N ILE A 472 -24.57 8.30 -25.06
CA ILE A 472 -25.18 9.50 -24.46
C ILE A 472 -26.48 9.83 -25.21
N LEU A 473 -27.61 9.80 -24.50
CA LEU A 473 -28.93 10.16 -25.02
C LEU A 473 -29.34 11.56 -24.52
N ASN A 474 -29.61 12.48 -25.46
CA ASN A 474 -29.89 13.90 -25.22
C ASN A 474 -31.34 14.33 -25.43
#